data_AF-A0A3D5STF2-F1
#
_entry.id   AF-A0A3D5STF2-F1
#
_cell.length_a   1.000
_cell.length_b   1.000
_cell.length_c   1.000
_cell.angle_alpha   90.00
_cell.angle_beta   90.00
_cell.angle_gamma   90.00
#
_symmetry.space_group_name_H-M   'P 1'
#
loop_
_entity.id
_entity.type
_entity.pdbx_description
1 polymer ?
#
loop_
_entity_poly.entity_id
_entity_poly.type
_entity_poly.pdbx_seq_one_letter_code
_entity_poly.pdbx_strand_id
1 'polypeptide(L)'
;VAPLALSQQLALEMKIIESLNESYAAVQQLRDLRAQLKALQTKLTSDPSAKAILGSIDALDKSAADLLAVEQQYPPVGIVSVASLNGALGSLLPAVDSADSAPTAQAVSAVATYRQLLDEQLAKWSALKARDLPALNALLQQRQMAMIRIQG
;
A
#
# COMPACT_ATOMS: atom_id res chain seq x y z
N VAL A 1 -5.19 -2.42 37.48
CA VAL A 1 -4.27 -2.29 36.31
C VAL A 1 -3.20 -1.27 36.67
N ALA A 2 -1.91 -1.53 36.40
CA ALA A 2 -0.85 -0.56 36.69
C ALA A 2 -0.82 0.53 35.59
N PRO A 3 -0.67 1.83 35.91
CA PRO A 3 -0.66 2.92 34.92
C PRO A 3 0.32 2.73 33.76
N LEU A 4 1.46 2.05 34.03
CA LEU A 4 2.46 1.73 33.02
C LEU A 4 1.95 0.76 31.95
N ALA A 5 1.18 -0.26 32.33
CA ALA A 5 0.65 -1.26 31.40
C ALA A 5 -0.32 -0.62 30.40
N LEU A 6 -1.19 0.28 30.88
CA LEU A 6 -2.11 1.04 30.05
C LEU A 6 -1.38 1.97 29.06
N SER A 7 -0.31 2.63 29.52
CA SER A 7 0.47 3.50 28.63
C SER A 7 1.19 2.73 27.52
N GLN A 8 1.66 1.51 27.81
CA GLN A 8 2.31 0.63 26.82
C GLN A 8 1.30 0.07 25.81
N GLN A 9 0.11 -0.29 26.29
CA GLN A 9 -1.00 -0.73 25.45
C GLN A 9 -1.43 0.38 24.49
N LEU A 10 -1.75 1.57 25.00
CA LEU A 10 -2.15 2.72 24.19
C LEU A 10 -1.09 3.07 23.12
N ALA A 11 0.19 3.07 23.51
CA ALA A 11 1.27 3.36 22.56
C ALA A 11 1.35 2.31 21.43
N LEU A 12 1.05 1.05 21.71
CA LEU A 12 1.04 -0.01 20.71
C LEU A 12 -0.18 0.11 19.79
N GLU A 13 -1.36 0.37 20.34
CA GLU A 13 -2.59 0.59 19.59
C GLU A 13 -2.47 1.79 18.64
N MET A 14 -1.92 2.91 19.11
CA MET A 14 -1.67 4.09 18.27
C MET A 14 -0.78 3.76 17.07
N LYS A 15 0.29 2.96 17.27
CA LYS A 15 1.17 2.52 16.17
C LYS A 15 0.43 1.63 15.17
N ILE A 16 -0.45 0.75 15.63
CA ILE A 16 -1.27 -0.09 14.74
C ILE A 16 -2.22 0.80 13.93
N ILE A 17 -2.92 1.73 14.58
CA ILE A 17 -3.87 2.65 13.93
C ILE A 17 -3.18 3.54 12.89
N GLU A 18 -2.02 4.10 13.23
CA GLU A 18 -1.20 4.88 12.28
C GLU A 18 -0.82 4.04 11.06
N SER A 19 -0.32 2.82 11.29
CA SER A 19 0.06 1.91 10.21
C SER A 19 -1.14 1.46 9.36
N LEU A 20 -2.32 1.28 9.97
CA LEU A 20 -3.58 1.01 9.27
C LEU A 20 -3.99 2.17 8.37
N ASN A 21 -3.91 3.40 8.86
CA ASN A 21 -4.27 4.59 8.10
C ASN A 21 -3.32 4.81 6.90
N GLU A 22 -2.00 4.71 7.12
CA GLU A 22 -1.00 4.83 6.06
C GLU A 22 -1.20 3.78 4.96
N SER A 23 -1.36 2.51 5.36
CA SER A 23 -1.55 1.41 4.42
C SER A 23 -2.89 1.52 3.68
N TYR A 24 -3.97 1.93 4.36
CA TYR A 24 -5.26 2.17 3.71
C TYR A 24 -5.17 3.29 2.67
N ALA A 25 -4.56 4.43 3.01
CA ALA A 25 -4.37 5.54 2.08
C ALA A 25 -3.59 5.10 0.84
N ALA A 26 -2.49 4.37 1.02
CA ALA A 26 -1.71 3.81 -0.09
C ALA A 26 -2.53 2.84 -0.96
N VAL A 27 -3.35 1.96 -0.35
CA VAL A 27 -4.25 1.05 -1.08
C VAL A 27 -5.25 1.82 -1.95
N GLN A 28 -5.85 2.90 -1.43
CA GLN A 28 -6.79 3.72 -2.21
C GLN A 28 -6.08 4.39 -3.39
N GLN A 29 -4.93 5.02 -3.14
CA GLN A 29 -4.13 5.66 -4.20
C GLN A 29 -3.71 4.67 -5.29
N LEU A 30 -3.31 3.45 -4.91
CA LEU A 30 -2.95 2.38 -5.86
C LEU A 30 -4.16 1.95 -6.71
N ARG A 31 -5.35 1.80 -6.10
CA ARG A 31 -6.58 1.46 -6.84
C ARG A 31 -6.97 2.53 -7.84
N ASP A 32 -6.89 3.80 -7.43
CA ASP A 32 -7.17 4.94 -8.31
C ASP A 32 -6.20 5.04 -9.47
N LEU A 33 -4.90 4.80 -9.21
CA LEU A 33 -3.88 4.74 -10.25
C LEU A 33 -4.22 3.64 -11.27
N ARG A 34 -4.50 2.42 -10.81
CA ARG A 34 -4.83 1.30 -11.69
C ARG A 34 -6.09 1.54 -12.52
N ALA A 35 -7.11 2.18 -11.94
CA ALA A 35 -8.31 2.56 -12.67
C ALA A 35 -8.00 3.56 -13.81
N GLN A 36 -7.18 4.58 -13.54
CA GLN A 36 -6.74 5.54 -14.56
C GLN A 36 -5.88 4.89 -15.65
N LEU A 37 -4.95 4.01 -15.26
CA LEU A 37 -4.12 3.25 -16.19
C LEU A 37 -4.97 2.39 -17.11
N LYS A 38 -5.98 1.69 -16.56
CA LYS A 38 -6.89 0.87 -17.35
C LYS A 38 -7.69 1.69 -18.35
N ALA A 39 -8.23 2.82 -17.92
CA ALA A 39 -8.98 3.73 -18.79
C ALA A 39 -8.10 4.26 -19.94
N LEU A 40 -6.83 4.58 -19.65
CA LEU A 40 -5.87 5.02 -20.65
C LEU A 40 -5.48 3.90 -21.61
N GLN A 41 -5.26 2.68 -21.10
CA GLN A 41 -4.97 1.48 -21.91
C GLN A 41 -6.08 1.25 -22.95
N THR A 42 -7.35 1.30 -22.52
CA THR A 42 -8.51 1.13 -23.41
C THR A 42 -8.57 2.18 -24.52
N LYS A 43 -8.20 3.44 -24.22
CA LYS A 43 -8.16 4.52 -25.23
C LYS A 43 -7.07 4.33 -26.27
N LEU A 44 -5.96 3.69 -25.88
CA LEU A 44 -4.75 3.58 -26.70
C LEU A 44 -4.60 2.21 -27.38
N THR A 45 -5.41 1.21 -27.03
CA THR A 45 -5.22 -0.18 -27.47
C THR A 45 -5.29 -0.39 -28.98
N SER A 46 -5.98 0.49 -29.71
CA SER A 46 -6.10 0.43 -31.18
C SER A 46 -5.12 1.35 -31.90
N ASP A 47 -4.29 2.09 -31.16
CA ASP A 47 -3.32 3.02 -31.72
C ASP A 47 -1.93 2.34 -31.85
N PRO A 48 -1.49 2.00 -33.08
CA PRO A 48 -0.21 1.34 -33.29
C PRO A 48 0.99 2.20 -32.89
N SER A 49 0.83 3.52 -32.82
CA SER A 49 1.89 4.44 -32.35
C SER A 49 2.01 4.51 -30.83
N ALA A 50 1.06 3.93 -30.08
CA ALA A 50 1.02 3.99 -28.62
C ALA A 50 1.82 2.88 -27.91
N LYS A 51 2.57 2.04 -28.65
CA LYS A 51 3.24 0.85 -28.09
C LYS A 51 4.12 1.15 -26.87
N ALA A 52 4.89 2.25 -26.89
CA ALA A 52 5.73 2.65 -25.76
C ALA A 52 4.90 3.04 -24.53
N ILE A 53 3.80 3.75 -24.73
CA ILE A 53 2.88 4.15 -23.65
C ILE A 53 2.18 2.92 -23.07
N LEU A 54 1.67 2.02 -23.92
CA LEU A 54 1.03 0.77 -23.49
C LEU A 54 1.98 -0.09 -22.66
N GLY A 55 3.24 -0.24 -23.08
CA GLY A 55 4.25 -0.96 -22.30
C GLY A 55 4.54 -0.31 -20.94
N SER A 56 4.59 1.02 -20.87
CA SER A 56 4.76 1.74 -19.60
C SER A 56 3.53 1.60 -18.69
N ILE A 57 2.32 1.62 -19.26
CA ILE A 57 1.07 1.36 -18.53
C ILE A 57 1.09 -0.04 -17.93
N ASP A 58 1.42 -1.06 -18.72
CA ASP A 58 1.41 -2.46 -18.28
C ASP A 58 2.42 -2.69 -17.14
N ALA A 59 3.62 -2.12 -17.26
CA ALA A 59 4.65 -2.22 -16.22
C ALA A 59 4.23 -1.54 -14.90
N LEU A 60 3.60 -0.37 -14.99
CA LEU A 60 3.13 0.36 -13.82
C LEU A 60 1.91 -0.33 -13.19
N ASP A 61 0.96 -0.85 -13.98
CA ASP A 61 -0.19 -1.60 -13.49
C ASP A 61 0.25 -2.89 -12.78
N LYS A 62 1.22 -3.62 -13.34
CA LYS A 62 1.80 -4.80 -12.70
C LYS A 62 2.42 -4.46 -11.34
N SER A 63 3.23 -3.41 -11.28
CA SER A 63 3.88 -3.00 -10.04
C SER A 63 2.85 -2.55 -8.98
N ALA A 64 1.80 -1.84 -9.40
CA ALA A 64 0.70 -1.47 -8.53
C ALA A 64 -0.14 -2.68 -8.08
N ALA A 65 -0.31 -3.69 -8.95
CA ALA A 65 -1.00 -4.93 -8.63
C ALA A 65 -0.26 -5.73 -7.55
N ASP A 66 1.07 -5.84 -7.65
CA ASP A 66 1.90 -6.55 -6.69
C ASP A 66 1.81 -5.89 -5.29
N LEU A 67 1.71 -4.56 -5.23
CA LEU A 67 1.51 -3.82 -3.96
C LEU A 67 0.09 -3.96 -3.38
N LEU A 68 -0.88 -4.38 -4.17
CA LEU A 68 -2.28 -4.61 -3.78
C LEU A 68 -2.61 -6.10 -3.56
N ALA A 69 -1.66 -7.00 -3.80
CA ALA A 69 -1.91 -8.44 -3.70
C ALA A 69 -2.30 -8.82 -2.27
N VAL A 70 -3.49 -9.39 -2.08
CA VAL A 70 -3.99 -9.75 -0.75
C VAL A 70 -3.56 -11.15 -0.34
N GLU A 71 -3.31 -11.35 0.95
CA GLU A 71 -3.24 -12.68 1.57
C GLU A 71 -4.39 -12.79 2.57
N GLN A 72 -5.15 -13.89 2.50
CA GLN A 72 -6.28 -14.11 3.41
C GLN A 72 -5.87 -14.78 4.73
N GLN A 73 -4.64 -15.29 4.80
CA GLN A 73 -4.09 -15.90 5.99
C GLN A 73 -3.34 -14.85 6.83
N TYR A 74 -3.63 -14.82 8.13
CA TYR A 74 -2.99 -13.94 9.10
C TYR A 74 -2.37 -14.76 10.22
N PRO A 75 -1.07 -14.57 10.57
CA PRO A 75 -0.08 -13.69 9.93
C PRO A 75 0.15 -14.02 8.44
N PRO A 76 0.53 -13.06 7.58
CA PRO A 76 0.86 -13.34 6.19
C PRO A 76 2.07 -14.27 6.12
N VAL A 77 1.97 -15.36 5.36
CA VAL A 77 3.01 -16.40 5.25
C VAL A 77 3.67 -16.42 3.87
N GLY A 78 3.10 -15.72 2.89
CA GLY A 78 3.64 -15.67 1.52
C GLY A 78 3.66 -14.28 0.91
N ILE A 79 2.50 -13.63 0.78
CA ILE A 79 2.37 -12.37 0.05
C ILE A 79 2.53 -11.20 1.01
N VAL A 80 3.64 -10.47 0.86
CA VAL A 80 3.89 -9.23 1.57
C VAL A 80 3.59 -8.05 0.64
N SER A 81 2.46 -7.39 0.87
CA SER A 81 1.99 -6.22 0.12
C SER A 81 1.42 -5.17 1.08
N VAL A 82 1.11 -3.97 0.58
CA VAL A 82 0.45 -2.95 1.40
C VAL A 82 -0.93 -3.45 1.86
N ALA A 83 -1.66 -4.13 0.97
CA ALA A 83 -2.99 -4.64 1.28
C ALA A 83 -2.96 -5.82 2.26
N SER A 84 -2.01 -6.76 2.13
CA SER A 84 -1.88 -7.86 3.09
C SER A 84 -1.42 -7.38 4.47
N LEU A 85 -0.49 -6.41 4.52
CA LEU A 85 -0.04 -5.83 5.79
C LEU A 85 -1.13 -5.00 6.48
N ASN A 86 -1.96 -4.28 5.74
CA ASN A 86 -3.13 -3.59 6.30
C ASN A 86 -4.06 -4.58 7.02
N GLY A 87 -4.41 -5.70 6.38
CA GLY A 87 -5.24 -6.71 7.02
C GLY A 87 -4.56 -7.41 8.20
N ALA A 88 -3.24 -7.62 8.13
CA ALA A 88 -2.47 -8.23 9.21
C ALA A 88 -2.47 -7.35 10.46
N LEU A 89 -2.22 -6.06 10.30
CA LEU A 89 -2.32 -5.06 11.37
C LEU A 89 -3.75 -4.98 11.93
N GLY A 90 -4.77 -5.04 11.07
CA GLY A 90 -6.17 -5.04 11.49
C GLY A 90 -6.53 -6.27 12.34
N SER A 91 -5.95 -7.43 12.03
CA SER A 91 -6.14 -8.65 12.81
C SER A 91 -5.46 -8.63 14.18
N LEU A 92 -4.39 -7.84 14.35
CA LEU A 92 -3.68 -7.70 15.62
C LEU A 92 -4.36 -6.74 16.60
N LEU A 93 -5.09 -5.74 16.11
CA LEU A 93 -5.67 -4.70 16.97
C LEU A 93 -6.59 -5.27 18.08
N PRO A 94 -7.51 -6.22 17.83
CA PRO A 94 -8.33 -6.82 18.88
C PRO A 94 -7.51 -7.61 19.92
N ALA A 95 -6.37 -8.18 19.51
CA ALA A 95 -5.49 -8.93 20.41
C ALA A 95 -4.70 -8.03 21.36
N VAL A 96 -4.52 -6.75 20.99
CA VAL A 96 -3.87 -5.73 21.83
C VAL A 96 -4.91 -4.99 22.70
N ASP A 97 -6.10 -4.73 22.16
CA ASP A 97 -7.20 -4.02 22.84
C ASP A 97 -7.89 -4.86 23.94
N SER A 98 -7.88 -6.20 23.81
CA SER A 98 -8.63 -7.11 24.71
C SER A 98 -8.01 -7.40 26.07
N ALA A 99 -6.97 -6.68 26.49
CA ALA A 99 -6.32 -6.92 27.77
C ALA A 99 -6.17 -5.62 28.56
N ASP A 100 -6.85 -5.52 29.71
CA ASP A 100 -6.53 -4.56 30.79
C ASP A 100 -5.14 -4.90 31.42
N SER A 101 -4.14 -5.17 30.59
CA SER A 101 -2.82 -5.72 30.92
C SER A 101 -1.82 -5.36 29.82
N ALA A 102 -0.53 -5.36 30.16
CA ALA A 102 0.51 -4.99 29.20
C ALA A 102 0.49 -5.92 27.96
N PRO A 103 0.77 -5.40 26.75
CA PRO A 103 0.83 -6.23 25.54
C PRO A 103 1.82 -7.39 25.68
N THR A 104 1.50 -8.54 25.09
CA THR A 104 2.42 -9.68 25.07
C THR A 104 3.67 -9.36 24.25
N ALA A 105 4.81 -9.95 24.62
CA ALA A 105 6.05 -9.78 23.86
C ALA A 105 5.89 -10.22 22.39
N GLN A 106 5.05 -11.22 22.15
CA GLN A 106 4.69 -11.70 20.80
C GLN A 106 3.94 -10.62 20.01
N ALA A 107 2.95 -9.96 20.61
CA ALA A 107 2.20 -8.89 19.96
C ALA A 107 3.10 -7.69 19.62
N VAL A 108 3.96 -7.28 20.56
CA VAL A 108 4.92 -6.19 20.33
C VAL A 108 5.87 -6.51 19.17
N SER A 109 6.41 -7.73 19.12
CA SER A 109 7.31 -8.18 18.05
C SER A 109 6.60 -8.26 16.69
N ALA A 110 5.35 -8.75 16.67
CA ALA A 110 4.55 -8.83 15.45
C ALA A 110 4.26 -7.43 14.86
N VAL A 111 3.85 -6.47 15.69
CA VAL A 111 3.61 -5.08 15.25
C VAL A 111 4.90 -4.46 14.70
N ALA A 112 6.03 -4.63 15.38
CA ALA A 112 7.32 -4.10 14.91
C ALA A 112 7.70 -4.70 13.54
N THR A 113 7.52 -6.01 13.38
CA THR A 113 7.80 -6.72 12.12
C THR A 113 6.89 -6.20 11.00
N TYR A 114 5.59 -6.11 11.22
CA TYR A 114 4.65 -5.62 10.21
C TYR A 114 4.87 -4.16 9.86
N ARG A 115 5.26 -3.32 10.82
CA ARG A 115 5.63 -1.93 10.54
C ARG A 115 6.83 -1.86 9.59
N GLN A 116 7.90 -2.61 9.88
CA GLN A 116 9.07 -2.63 9.01
C GLN A 116 8.73 -3.10 7.59
N LEU A 117 7.96 -4.19 7.47
CA LEU A 117 7.52 -4.67 6.16
C LEU A 117 6.63 -3.63 5.46
N LEU A 118 5.78 -2.90 6.19
CA LEU A 118 4.95 -1.85 5.61
C LEU A 118 5.81 -0.69 5.09
N ASP A 119 6.83 -0.28 5.84
CA ASP A 119 7.77 0.77 5.40
C ASP A 119 8.47 0.39 4.09
N GLU A 120 8.88 -0.87 3.94
CA GLU A 120 9.45 -1.37 2.69
C GLU A 120 8.47 -1.29 1.51
N GLN A 121 7.20 -1.65 1.72
CA GLN A 121 6.17 -1.59 0.68
C GLN A 121 5.75 -0.15 0.36
N LEU A 122 5.70 0.74 1.36
CA LEU A 122 5.46 2.17 1.16
C LEU A 122 6.63 2.86 0.46
N ALA A 123 7.87 2.44 0.70
CA ALA A 123 9.04 2.91 -0.05
C ALA A 123 8.95 2.51 -1.52
N LYS A 124 8.54 1.27 -1.83
CA LYS A 124 8.26 0.84 -3.22
C LYS A 124 7.17 1.71 -3.85
N TRP A 125 6.08 1.97 -3.13
CA TRP A 125 5.03 2.86 -3.61
C TRP A 125 5.54 4.27 -3.89
N SER A 126 6.33 4.84 -2.98
CA SER A 126 6.95 6.16 -3.15
C SER A 126 7.86 6.22 -4.38
N ALA A 127 8.65 5.18 -4.62
CA ALA A 127 9.51 5.07 -5.79
C ALA A 127 8.71 5.07 -7.11
N LEU A 128 7.59 4.33 -7.18
CA LEU A 128 6.70 4.32 -8.34
C LEU A 128 6.14 5.73 -8.63
N LYS A 129 5.74 6.45 -7.57
CA LYS A 129 5.24 7.84 -7.70
C LYS A 129 6.31 8.82 -8.16
N ALA A 130 7.55 8.65 -7.70
CA ALA A 130 8.64 9.58 -7.97
C ALA A 130 9.33 9.33 -9.33
N ARG A 131 9.20 8.13 -9.90
CA ARG A 131 9.96 7.73 -11.10
C ARG A 131 9.05 7.30 -12.24
N ASP A 132 8.27 6.25 -12.04
CA ASP A 132 7.54 5.59 -13.12
C ASP A 132 6.31 6.38 -13.57
N LEU A 133 5.57 6.97 -12.63
CA LEU A 133 4.42 7.82 -12.96
C LEU A 133 4.84 9.09 -13.73
N PRO A 134 5.87 9.86 -13.31
CA PRO A 134 6.38 10.98 -14.10
C PRO A 134 6.87 10.58 -15.49
N ALA A 135 7.53 9.42 -15.62
CA ALA A 135 7.98 8.91 -16.91
C ALA A 135 6.81 8.63 -17.85
N LEU A 136 5.75 7.98 -17.38
CA LEU A 136 4.52 7.79 -18.14
C LEU A 136 3.87 9.13 -18.51
N ASN A 137 3.78 10.07 -17.56
CA ASN A 137 3.20 11.39 -17.80
C ASN A 137 3.96 12.20 -18.86
N ALA A 138 5.30 12.08 -18.91
CA ALA A 138 6.10 12.71 -19.96
C ALA A 138 5.75 12.17 -21.36
N LEU A 139 5.57 10.84 -21.50
CA LEU A 139 5.13 10.24 -22.75
C LEU A 139 3.72 10.72 -23.17
N LEU A 140 2.82 10.88 -22.20
CA LEU A 140 1.47 11.40 -22.46
C LEU A 140 1.50 12.86 -22.91
N GLN A 141 2.32 13.70 -22.28
CA GLN A 141 2.49 15.10 -22.65
C GLN A 141 3.05 15.28 -24.07
N GLN A 142 3.99 14.44 -24.50
CA GLN A 142 4.51 14.46 -25.87
C GLN A 142 3.42 14.25 -26.93
N ARG A 143 2.33 13.58 -26.53
CA ARG A 143 1.15 13.34 -27.36
C ARG A 143 -0.02 14.27 -27.03
N GLN A 144 0.22 15.32 -26.25
CA GLN A 144 -0.79 16.30 -25.80
C GLN A 144 -1.97 15.67 -25.06
N MET A 145 -1.75 14.53 -24.40
CA MET A 145 -2.76 13.83 -23.62
C MET A 145 -2.78 14.30 -22.16
N ALA A 146 -3.92 14.08 -21.50
CA ALA A 146 -4.06 14.37 -20.07
C ALA A 146 -3.15 13.45 -19.23
N MET A 147 -2.47 14.04 -18.24
CA MET A 147 -1.63 13.33 -17.28
C MET A 147 -2.48 12.56 -16.26
N ILE A 148 -1.93 11.45 -15.80
CA ILE A 148 -2.45 10.69 -14.65
C ILE A 148 -2.06 11.41 -13.37
N ARG A 149 -3.00 11.50 -12.42
CA ARG A 149 -2.79 12.14 -11.12
C ARG A 149 -3.23 11.22 -10.00
N ILE A 150 -2.49 11.23 -8.91
CA ILE A 150 -2.85 10.52 -7.67
C ILE A 150 -3.47 11.55 -6.74
N GLN A 151 -4.65 11.26 -6.21
CA GLN A 151 -5.28 12.10 -5.21
C GLN A 151 -4.65 11.83 -3.83
N GLY A 152 -4.43 12.90 -3.07
CA GLY A 152 -3.83 12.85 -1.73
C GLY A 152 -4.81 12.35 -0.69
#